data_AF-A0A6G3XW71-F1
#
_entry.id   AF-A0A6G3XW71-F1
#
_cell.length_a   1.000
_cell.length_b   1.000
_cell.length_c   1.000
_cell.angle_alpha   90.00
_cell.angle_beta   90.00
_cell.angle_gamma   90.00
#
_symmetry.space_group_name_H-M   'P 1'
#
loop_
_entity.id
_entity.type
_entity.pdbx_description
1 polymer ?
#
loop_
_entity_poly.entity_id
_entity_poly.type
_entity_poly.pdbx_seq_one_letter_code
_entity_poly.pdbx_strand_id
1 'polypeptide(L)' 'MGVSLAKGGNVSLSKEAPGLTAILVGLGWDVRTTTGTDYDL' A
#
# COMPACT_ATOMS: atom_id res chain seq x y z
N MET A 1 12.87 10.48 3.80
CA MET A 1 13.03 9.00 3.93
C MET A 1 11.63 8.43 4.06
N GLY A 2 11.24 7.52 3.18
CA GLY A 2 9.94 6.84 3.25
C GLY A 2 10.09 5.52 4.01
N VAL A 3 9.09 5.14 4.79
CA VAL A 3 9.09 3.86 5.50
C VAL A 3 8.44 2.80 4.62
N SER A 4 9.15 1.71 4.32
CA SER A 4 8.66 0.63 3.46
C SER A 4 7.96 -0.46 4.29
N LEU A 5 6.70 -0.76 3.97
CA LEU A 5 5.95 -1.85 4.58
C LEU A 5 6.07 -3.12 3.73
N ALA A 6 6.61 -4.19 4.30
CA ALA A 6 6.56 -5.52 3.69
C ALA A 6 5.26 -6.25 4.08
N LYS A 7 4.82 -7.21 3.26
CA LYS A 7 3.64 -8.03 3.56
C LYS A 7 3.80 -8.72 4.91
N GLY A 8 2.87 -8.45 5.83
CA GLY A 8 2.90 -8.97 7.21
C GLY A 8 3.79 -8.20 8.19
N GLY A 9 4.43 -7.10 7.76
CA GLY A 9 5.22 -6.23 8.62
C GLY A 9 4.38 -5.20 9.36
N ASN A 10 4.79 -4.84 10.57
CA ASN A 10 4.26 -3.72 11.34
C ASN A 10 5.29 -2.56 11.29
N VAL A 11 4.84 -1.35 10.95
CA VAL A 11 5.66 -0.12 11.06
C VAL A 11 5.07 0.77 12.14
N SER A 12 5.95 1.17 13.05
CA SER A 12 5.62 2.13 14.10
C SER A 12 6.01 3.54 13.66
N LEU A 13 5.03 4.30 13.18
CA LEU A 13 5.23 5.69 12.73
C LEU A 13 5.76 6.61 13.83
N SER A 14 5.43 6.34 15.10
CA SER A 14 5.95 7.09 16.25
C SER A 14 7.46 6.91 16.47
N LYS A 15 8.04 5.77 16.04
CA LYS A 15 9.49 5.52 16.11
C LYS A 15 10.22 6.11 14.90
N GLU A 16 9.63 6.01 13.72
CA GLU A 16 10.24 6.44 12.47
C GLU A 16 10.14 7.95 12.25
N ALA A 17 9.09 8.60 12.79
CA ALA A 17 8.86 10.04 12.66
C ALA A 17 8.12 10.61 13.89
N PRO A 18 8.84 10.88 15.01
CA PRO A 18 8.24 11.52 16.18
C PRO A 18 7.73 12.92 15.84
N GLY A 19 6.50 13.26 16.26
CA GLY A 19 5.87 14.56 16.00
C GLY A 19 5.12 14.67 14.67
N LEU A 20 4.83 13.55 14.00
CA LEU A 20 4.03 13.51 12.78
C LEU A 20 2.60 14.03 13.02
N THR A 21 2.21 15.12 12.36
CA THR A 21 0.87 15.75 12.49
C THR A 21 -0.01 15.59 11.25
N ALA A 22 0.59 15.33 10.09
CA ALA A 22 -0.11 15.14 8.83
C ALA A 22 0.53 13.98 8.05
N ILE A 23 -0.32 13.16 7.41
CA ILE A 23 0.10 11.95 6.70
C ILE A 23 -0.66 11.89 5.37
N LEU A 24 0.05 11.53 4.29
CA LEU A 24 -0.53 11.23 2.99
C LEU A 24 -0.32 9.74 2.70
N VAL A 25 -1.40 9.01 2.43
CA VAL A 25 -1.35 7.58 2.12
C VAL A 25 -1.67 7.38 0.64
N GLY A 26 -0.70 6.85 -0.10
CA GLY A 26 -0.89 6.43 -1.49
C GLY A 26 -1.03 4.91 -1.56
N LEU A 27 -2.12 4.41 -2.12
CA LEU A 27 -2.31 3.00 -2.43
C LEU A 27 -2.26 2.84 -3.96
N GLY A 28 -1.42 1.95 -4.44
CA GLY A 28 -1.31 1.59 -5.85
C GLY A 28 -1.38 0.09 -6.01
N TRP A 29 -2.06 -0.36 -7.06
CA TRP A 29 -2.08 -1.76 -7.48
C TRP A 29 -2.00 -1.82 -9.00
N ASP A 30 -1.33 -2.85 -9.51
CA ASP A 30 -1.38 -3.14 -10.94
C ASP A 30 -2.76 -3.72 -11.28
N VAL A 31 -3.36 -3.20 -12.35
CA VAL A 31 -4.58 -3.79 -12.90
C VAL A 31 -4.24 -5.19 -13.38
N ARG A 32 -4.99 -6.20 -12.93
CA ARG A 32 -4.86 -7.56 -13.48
C ARG A 32 -5.15 -7.51 -14.97
N THR A 33 -4.14 -7.72 -15.80
CA THR A 33 -4.27 -7.86 -17.26
C THR A 33 -4.72 -9.27 -17.66
N THR A 34 -5.65 -9.87 -16.92
CA THR A 34 -6.26 -11.12 -17.34
C THR A 34 -7.26 -10.81 -18.44
N THR A 35 -6.80 -10.72 -19.68
CA THR A 35 -7.66 -10.86 -20.85
C THR A 35 -8.09 -12.32 -20.94
N GLY A 36 -9.11 -12.69 -20.18
CA GLY A 36 -9.78 -13.99 -20.24
C GLY A 36 -11.22 -13.75 -20.63
N THR A 37 -11.67 -14.48 -21.65
CA THR A 37 -13.01 -14.45 -22.25
C THR A 37 -14.13 -14.15 -21.27
N ASP A 38 -15.09 -13.34 -21.71
CA ASP A 38 -16.30 -13.01 -20.98
C ASP A 38 -16.89 -14.26 -20.33
N TYR A 39 -17.08 -14.20 -19.01
CA TYR A 39 -17.83 -15.22 -18.29
C TYR A 39 -19.29 -15.07 -18.73
N ASP A 40 -19.76 -15.99 -19.58
CA ASP A 40 -21.19 -16.13 -19.85
C ASP A 40 -21.89 -16.63 -18.57
N LEU A 41 -22.96 -15.94 -18.19
CA LEU A 41 -23.71 -16.15 -16.94
C LEU A 41 -24.87 -17.13 -17.13
#